data_AF-A0A3M2AJ16-F1
#
_entry.id   AF-A0A3M2AJ16-F1
#
_cell.length_a   1.000
_cell.length_b   1.000
_cell.length_c   1.000
_cell.angle_alpha   90.00
_cell.angle_beta   90.00
_cell.angle_gamma   90.00
#
_symmetry.space_group_name_H-M   'P 1'
#
loop_
_entity.id
_entity.type
_entity.pdbx_description
1 polymer ?
#
loop_
_entity_poly.entity_id
_entity_poly.type
_entity_poly.pdbx_seq_one_letter_code
_entity_poly.pdbx_strand_id
1 'polypeptide(L)'
;MAAIACPPECVYLEPNVEYQQKRIGEHFEHDRQIFYRELLAFGGEKAAEAFYFLEVITFKYFHHRHDGQDGEIIAAVQALRHSFSPLHVPDTMLPAFAETLKKEYTALLDGRDIDTQVINEVLDRGLQFIKRFSGENFRSNRFLSGLTGFLKSRHPDVAEQLMQLRSDSHILLPSGTKFEG
;
A
#
# COMPACT_ATOMS: atom_id res chain seq x y z
N MET A 1 -17.49 -17.31 -26.89
CA MET A 1 -16.13 -17.26 -26.32
C MET A 1 -16.08 -18.28 -25.20
N ALA A 2 -15.35 -19.38 -25.37
CA ALA A 2 -15.26 -20.42 -24.34
C ALA A 2 -14.36 -19.90 -23.21
N ALA A 3 -14.93 -19.74 -22.01
CA ALA A 3 -14.16 -19.44 -20.81
C ALA A 3 -13.35 -20.70 -20.46
N ILE A 4 -12.02 -20.58 -20.48
CA ILE A 4 -11.13 -21.64 -20.01
C ILE A 4 -11.25 -21.66 -18.48
N ALA A 5 -12.10 -22.54 -17.96
CA ALA A 5 -12.18 -22.81 -16.52
C ALA A 5 -11.01 -23.74 -16.14
N CYS A 6 -9.94 -23.20 -15.56
CA CYS A 6 -8.90 -24.06 -14.99
C CYS A 6 -9.43 -24.69 -13.67
N PRO A 7 -9.25 -26.00 -13.46
CA PRO A 7 -9.59 -26.64 -12.19
C PRO A 7 -8.74 -26.10 -11.04
N PRO A 8 -9.20 -26.26 -9.77
CA PRO A 8 -8.54 -25.68 -8.59
C PRO A 8 -7.12 -26.21 -8.33
N GLU A 9 -6.71 -27.32 -8.96
CA GLU A 9 -5.35 -27.90 -8.88
C GLU A 9 -4.49 -27.62 -10.12
N CYS A 10 -4.73 -26.50 -10.80
CA CYS A 10 -4.00 -26.13 -12.01
C CYS A 10 -2.57 -25.66 -11.64
N VAL A 11 -1.60 -26.57 -11.75
CA VAL A 11 -0.15 -26.35 -11.51
C VAL A 11 0.42 -25.13 -12.27
N TYR A 12 -0.25 -24.68 -13.33
CA TYR A 12 0.13 -23.52 -14.13
C TYR A 12 -0.41 -22.18 -13.61
N LEU A 13 -1.32 -22.16 -12.62
CA LEU A 13 -1.91 -20.91 -12.11
C LEU A 13 -0.97 -20.20 -11.13
N GLU A 14 -0.41 -20.88 -10.13
CA GLU A 14 0.51 -20.26 -9.15
C GLU A 14 1.79 -19.69 -9.79
N PRO A 15 2.52 -20.42 -10.66
CA PRO A 15 3.69 -19.87 -11.35
C PRO A 15 3.35 -18.67 -12.24
N ASN A 16 2.11 -18.61 -12.76
CA ASN A 16 1.66 -17.54 -13.62
C ASN A 16 1.22 -16.30 -12.81
N VAL A 17 0.66 -16.48 -11.61
CA VAL A 17 0.38 -15.38 -10.69
C VAL A 17 1.68 -14.75 -10.20
N GLU A 18 2.67 -15.54 -9.77
CA GLU A 18 3.97 -15.00 -9.34
C GLU A 18 4.70 -14.31 -10.49
N TYR A 19 4.68 -14.90 -11.69
CA TYR A 19 5.26 -14.28 -12.88
C TYR A 19 4.58 -12.95 -13.24
N GLN A 20 3.24 -12.90 -13.21
CA GLN A 20 2.49 -11.68 -13.46
C GLN A 20 2.77 -10.62 -12.39
N GLN A 21 2.78 -11.01 -11.11
CA GLN A 21 3.12 -10.11 -10.01
C GLN A 21 4.53 -9.55 -10.18
N LYS A 22 5.53 -10.38 -10.53
CA LYS A 22 6.89 -9.92 -10.79
C LYS A 22 6.93 -8.87 -11.89
N ARG A 23 6.29 -9.12 -13.03
CA ARG A 23 6.25 -8.16 -14.16
C ARG A 23 5.54 -6.86 -13.80
N ILE A 24 4.41 -6.94 -13.11
CA ILE A 24 3.69 -5.73 -12.67
C ILE A 24 4.53 -5.00 -11.60
N GLY A 25 5.27 -5.74 -10.77
CA GLY A 25 6.19 -5.20 -9.77
C GLY A 25 7.36 -4.42 -10.36
N GLU A 26 7.93 -4.87 -11.48
CA GLU A 26 8.96 -4.12 -12.21
C GLU A 26 8.41 -2.78 -12.76
N HIS A 27 7.17 -2.77 -13.27
CA HIS A 27 6.50 -1.53 -13.67
C HIS A 27 6.18 -0.63 -12.47
N PHE A 28 5.71 -1.23 -11.39
CA PHE A 28 5.43 -0.53 -10.14
C PHE A 28 6.68 0.16 -9.59
N GLU A 29 7.81 -0.52 -9.58
CA GLU A 29 9.10 0.02 -9.15
C GLU A 29 9.46 1.30 -9.89
N HIS A 30 9.30 1.31 -11.22
CA HIS A 30 9.64 2.48 -12.03
C HIS A 30 8.77 3.70 -11.68
N ASP A 31 7.45 3.51 -11.63
CA ASP A 31 6.52 4.59 -11.29
C ASP A 31 6.70 5.04 -9.83
N ARG A 32 7.01 4.09 -8.94
CA ARG A 32 7.30 4.34 -7.52
C ARG A 32 8.56 5.18 -7.35
N GLN A 33 9.65 4.92 -8.08
CA GLN A 33 10.87 5.73 -8.00
C GLN A 33 10.60 7.19 -8.35
N ILE A 34 9.84 7.45 -9.42
CA ILE A 34 9.45 8.81 -9.81
C ILE A 34 8.64 9.46 -8.68
N PHE A 35 7.66 8.74 -8.15
CA PHE A 35 6.81 9.22 -7.08
C PHE A 35 7.59 9.52 -5.78
N TYR A 36 8.54 8.67 -5.39
CA TYR A 36 9.37 8.89 -4.21
C TYR A 36 10.28 10.13 -4.37
N ARG A 37 10.80 10.39 -5.57
CA ARG A 37 11.51 11.65 -5.83
C ARG A 37 10.61 12.87 -5.65
N GLU A 38 9.35 12.80 -6.08
CA GLU A 38 8.38 13.88 -5.86
C GLU A 38 8.07 14.09 -4.37
N LEU A 39 7.93 13.02 -3.59
CA LEU A 39 7.70 13.09 -2.14
C LEU A 39 8.91 13.68 -1.41
N LEU A 40 10.12 13.23 -1.75
CA LEU A 40 11.37 13.76 -1.19
C LEU A 40 11.52 15.24 -1.50
N ALA A 41 11.18 15.68 -2.71
CA ALA A 41 11.21 17.10 -3.09
C ALA A 41 10.16 17.94 -2.34
N PHE A 42 9.00 17.35 -2.01
CA PHE A 42 7.92 18.04 -1.31
C PHE A 42 8.18 18.20 0.20
N GLY A 43 8.47 17.10 0.89
CA GLY A 43 8.53 17.06 2.36
C GLY A 43 9.71 16.26 2.91
N GLY A 44 10.72 16.00 2.08
CA GLY A 44 11.91 15.26 2.47
C GLY A 44 11.63 13.83 2.91
N GLU A 45 12.49 13.32 3.79
CA GLU A 45 12.41 11.95 4.30
C GLU A 45 11.10 11.66 5.04
N LYS A 46 10.54 12.64 5.77
CA LYS A 46 9.28 12.48 6.50
C LYS A 46 8.11 12.17 5.56
N ALA A 47 8.06 12.80 4.39
CA ALA A 47 7.02 12.55 3.40
C ALA A 47 7.18 11.18 2.73
N ALA A 48 8.42 10.83 2.35
CA ALA A 48 8.72 9.51 1.78
C ALA A 48 8.41 8.38 2.77
N GLU A 49 8.73 8.58 4.05
CA GLU A 49 8.46 7.63 5.12
C GLU A 49 6.97 7.44 5.37
N ALA A 50 6.20 8.53 5.39
CA ALA A 50 4.75 8.48 5.57
C ALA A 50 4.08 7.65 4.46
N PHE A 51 4.54 7.73 3.21
CA PHE A 51 4.01 6.88 2.14
C PHE A 51 4.56 5.45 2.20
N TYR A 52 5.83 5.26 2.56
CA TYR A 52 6.40 3.92 2.74
C TYR A 52 5.63 3.12 3.79
N PHE A 53 5.23 3.79 4.87
CA PHE A 53 4.40 3.18 5.89
C PHE A 53 3.05 2.69 5.35
N LEU A 54 2.42 3.45 4.43
CA LEU A 54 1.21 3.00 3.72
C LEU A 54 1.45 1.69 2.97
N GLU A 55 2.53 1.63 2.19
CA GLU A 55 2.89 0.46 1.41
C GLU A 55 3.10 -0.77 2.31
N VAL A 56 3.84 -0.60 3.40
CA VAL A 56 4.12 -1.68 4.36
C VAL A 56 2.84 -2.19 5.02
N ILE A 57 1.97 -1.30 5.51
CA ILE A 57 0.68 -1.70 6.12
C ILE A 57 -0.20 -2.39 5.08
N THR A 58 -0.25 -1.86 3.86
CA THR A 58 -1.03 -2.44 2.76
C THR A 58 -0.57 -3.85 2.45
N PHE A 59 0.74 -4.05 2.27
CA PHE A 59 1.29 -5.38 2.02
C PHE A 59 0.98 -6.33 3.18
N LYS A 60 1.24 -5.92 4.43
CA LYS A 60 0.96 -6.73 5.61
C LYS A 60 -0.51 -7.14 5.67
N TYR A 61 -1.44 -6.24 5.35
CA TYR A 61 -2.87 -6.53 5.43
C TYR A 61 -3.37 -7.45 4.29
N PHE A 62 -2.84 -7.29 3.07
CA PHE A 62 -3.38 -7.96 1.88
C PHE A 62 -2.56 -9.16 1.39
N HIS A 63 -1.35 -9.43 1.88
CA HIS A 63 -0.49 -10.49 1.31
C HIS A 63 -1.09 -11.91 1.35
N HIS A 64 -2.02 -12.19 2.26
CA HIS A 64 -2.77 -13.45 2.33
C HIS A 64 -4.19 -13.36 1.71
N ARG A 65 -4.63 -12.18 1.29
CA ARG A 65 -5.97 -11.94 0.74
C ARG A 65 -5.94 -11.94 -0.78
N HIS A 66 -6.29 -13.07 -1.38
CA HIS A 66 -6.37 -13.21 -2.84
C HIS A 66 -7.51 -12.42 -3.49
N ASP A 67 -8.50 -11.99 -2.70
CA ASP A 67 -9.67 -11.23 -3.13
C ASP A 67 -9.51 -9.71 -2.99
N GLY A 68 -8.35 -9.25 -2.49
CA GLY A 68 -8.08 -7.84 -2.26
C GLY A 68 -8.15 -6.99 -3.54
N GLN A 69 -8.80 -5.83 -3.43
CA GLN A 69 -8.97 -4.90 -4.54
C GLN A 69 -8.35 -3.54 -4.23
N ASP A 70 -7.78 -2.88 -5.24
CA ASP A 70 -7.20 -1.55 -5.13
C ASP A 70 -8.26 -0.52 -4.67
N GLY A 71 -9.53 -0.76 -4.99
CA GLY A 71 -10.67 0.03 -4.51
C GLY A 71 -10.81 0.04 -2.97
N GLU A 72 -10.47 -1.05 -2.28
CA GLU A 72 -10.48 -1.09 -0.81
C GLU A 72 -9.41 -0.16 -0.22
N ILE A 73 -8.23 -0.12 -0.84
CA ILE A 73 -7.11 0.75 -0.43
C ILE A 73 -7.47 2.20 -0.68
N ILE A 74 -8.01 2.51 -1.86
CA ILE A 74 -8.44 3.86 -2.23
C ILE A 74 -9.47 4.37 -1.22
N ALA A 75 -10.50 3.58 -0.91
CA ALA A 75 -11.52 3.95 0.06
C ALA A 75 -10.92 4.15 1.47
N ALA A 76 -10.00 3.27 1.87
CA ALA A 76 -9.35 3.35 3.17
C ALA A 76 -8.43 4.57 3.32
N VAL A 77 -7.65 4.91 2.29
CA VAL A 77 -6.80 6.11 2.26
C VAL A 77 -7.65 7.38 2.27
N GLN A 78 -8.78 7.40 1.56
CA GLN A 78 -9.73 8.51 1.61
C GLN A 78 -10.30 8.71 3.02
N ALA A 79 -10.75 7.64 3.65
CA ALA A 79 -11.24 7.67 5.02
C ALA A 79 -10.16 8.13 6.03
N LEU A 80 -8.92 7.65 5.86
CA LEU A 80 -7.78 8.07 6.68
C LEU A 80 -7.54 9.59 6.55
N ARG A 81 -7.49 10.11 5.33
CA ARG A 81 -7.35 11.55 5.06
C ARG A 81 -8.46 12.36 5.73
N HIS A 82 -9.71 11.89 5.65
CA HIS A 82 -10.84 12.55 6.33
C HIS A 82 -10.67 12.57 7.85
N SER A 83 -10.10 11.50 8.44
CA SER A 83 -9.86 11.43 9.88
C SER A 83 -8.82 12.43 10.40
N PHE A 84 -7.90 12.87 9.54
CA PHE A 84 -6.92 13.92 9.82
C PHE A 84 -7.38 15.31 9.38
N SER A 85 -8.58 15.43 8.83
CA SER A 85 -9.19 16.72 8.53
C SER A 85 -9.82 17.31 9.80
N PRO A 86 -9.69 18.62 10.05
CA PRO A 86 -10.40 19.27 11.16
C PRO A 86 -11.92 19.26 10.98
N LEU A 87 -12.43 18.96 9.78
CA LEU A 87 -13.85 18.83 9.49
C LEU A 87 -14.33 17.42 9.82
N HIS A 88 -15.01 17.25 10.95
CA HIS A 88 -15.60 15.98 11.34
C HIS A 88 -16.87 15.69 10.52
N VAL A 89 -16.77 14.76 9.57
CA VAL A 89 -17.93 14.17 8.89
C VAL A 89 -18.19 12.81 9.54
N PRO A 90 -19.41 12.53 10.03
CA PRO A 90 -19.72 11.23 10.60
C PRO A 90 -19.71 10.16 9.51
N ASP A 91 -18.72 9.29 9.54
CA ASP A 91 -18.64 8.12 8.66
C ASP A 91 -19.56 7.01 9.19
N THR A 92 -20.54 6.59 8.39
CA THR A 92 -21.56 5.61 8.79
C THR A 92 -21.03 4.17 8.92
N MET A 93 -19.94 3.82 8.23
CA MET A 93 -19.23 2.55 8.38
C MET A 93 -17.84 2.64 7.73
N LEU A 94 -16.78 2.53 8.53
CA LEU A 94 -15.41 2.50 8.02
C LEU A 94 -15.05 1.09 7.51
N PRO A 95 -14.41 0.94 6.35
CA PRO A 95 -13.85 -0.35 5.94
C PRO A 95 -12.84 -0.86 6.96
N ALA A 96 -12.76 -2.17 7.18
CA ALA A 96 -11.85 -2.77 8.17
C ALA A 96 -10.36 -2.38 7.96
N PHE A 97 -9.95 -2.24 6.70
CA PHE A 97 -8.61 -1.76 6.39
C PHE A 97 -8.40 -0.28 6.76
N ALA A 98 -9.44 0.56 6.65
CA ALA A 98 -9.39 1.97 7.04
C ALA A 98 -9.20 2.11 8.56
N GLU A 99 -9.85 1.27 9.36
CA GLU A 99 -9.63 1.23 10.82
C GLU A 99 -8.19 0.85 11.16
N THR A 100 -7.65 -0.15 10.44
CA THR A 100 -6.26 -0.58 10.59
C THR A 100 -5.29 0.55 10.24
N LEU A 101 -5.47 1.19 9.09
CA LEU A 101 -4.66 2.35 8.67
C LEU A 101 -4.72 3.48 9.70
N LYS A 102 -5.92 3.84 10.16
CA LYS A 102 -6.08 4.90 11.16
C LYS A 102 -5.31 4.59 12.44
N LYS A 103 -5.46 3.37 12.97
CA LYS A 103 -4.75 2.93 14.17
C LYS A 103 -3.22 3.04 14.00
N GLU A 104 -2.68 2.50 12.92
CA GLU A 104 -1.22 2.49 12.70
C GLU A 104 -0.67 3.90 12.44
N TYR A 105 -1.38 4.74 11.67
CA TYR A 105 -0.94 6.13 11.42
C TYR A 105 -1.03 7.01 12.66
N THR A 106 -2.06 6.85 13.51
CA THR A 106 -2.11 7.54 14.80
C THR A 106 -0.90 7.13 15.65
N ALA A 107 -0.58 5.84 15.74
CA ALA A 107 0.60 5.37 16.47
C ALA A 107 1.93 5.91 15.89
N LEU A 108 2.04 6.03 14.56
CA LEU A 108 3.20 6.65 13.91
C LEU A 108 3.37 8.11 14.32
N LEU A 109 2.28 8.87 14.37
CA LEU A 109 2.28 10.29 14.72
C LEU A 109 2.51 10.54 16.20
N ASP A 110 2.00 9.68 17.08
CA ASP A 110 2.26 9.79 18.52
C ASP A 110 3.75 9.61 18.84
N GLY A 111 4.47 8.83 18.03
CA GLY A 111 5.90 8.58 18.21
C GLY A 111 6.83 9.55 17.48
N ARG A 112 6.31 10.48 16.65
CA ARG A 112 7.13 11.29 15.74
C ARG A 112 6.58 12.70 15.53
N ASP A 113 7.50 13.66 15.39
CA ASP A 113 7.17 15.04 15.04
C ASP A 113 6.95 15.19 13.51
N ILE A 114 5.86 14.63 12.99
CA ILE A 114 5.42 14.82 11.60
C ILE A 114 4.14 15.63 11.58
N ASP A 115 4.15 16.75 10.84
CA ASP A 115 2.99 17.62 10.69
C ASP A 115 1.84 16.89 9.98
N THR A 116 0.64 16.95 10.57
CA THR A 116 -0.59 16.40 9.99
C THR A 116 -0.89 16.97 8.61
N GLN A 117 -0.49 18.22 8.31
CA GLN A 117 -0.63 18.80 6.98
C GLN A 117 0.26 18.07 5.95
N VAL A 118 1.48 17.69 6.33
CA VAL A 118 2.38 16.91 5.47
C VAL A 118 1.79 15.52 5.24
N ILE A 119 1.23 14.87 6.26
CA ILE A 119 0.55 13.58 6.11
C ILE A 119 -0.62 13.69 5.12
N ASN A 120 -1.50 14.68 5.28
CA ASN A 120 -2.65 14.84 4.39
C ASN A 120 -2.24 15.02 2.93
N GLU A 121 -1.23 15.85 2.65
CA GLU A 121 -0.72 16.05 1.30
C GLU A 121 -0.05 14.79 0.73
N VAL A 122 0.67 14.02 1.56
CA VAL A 122 1.24 12.72 1.17
C VAL A 122 0.14 11.72 0.84
N LEU A 123 -0.93 11.66 1.64
CA LEU A 123 -2.07 10.78 1.38
C LEU A 123 -2.81 11.19 0.10
N ASP A 124 -2.96 12.48 -0.17
CA ASP A 124 -3.56 12.99 -1.41
C ASP A 124 -2.75 12.60 -2.65
N ARG A 125 -1.43 12.81 -2.60
CA ARG A 125 -0.50 12.39 -3.67
C ARG A 125 -0.49 10.87 -3.84
N GLY A 126 -0.46 10.14 -2.73
CA GLY A 126 -0.52 8.68 -2.69
C GLY A 126 -1.80 8.16 -3.32
N LEU A 127 -2.94 8.79 -3.03
CA LEU A 127 -4.23 8.44 -3.62
C LEU A 127 -4.21 8.60 -5.15
N GLN A 128 -3.65 9.70 -5.65
CA GLN A 128 -3.51 9.93 -7.09
C GLN A 128 -2.59 8.90 -7.75
N PHE A 129 -1.46 8.59 -7.10
CA PHE A 129 -0.53 7.56 -7.55
C PHE A 129 -1.20 6.19 -7.63
N ILE A 130 -1.87 5.74 -6.55
CA ILE A 130 -2.58 4.46 -6.50
C ILE A 130 -3.65 4.40 -7.60
N LYS A 131 -4.48 5.44 -7.76
CA LYS A 131 -5.52 5.48 -8.80
C LYS A 131 -4.92 5.39 -10.20
N ARG A 132 -3.87 6.16 -10.48
CA ARG A 132 -3.19 6.15 -11.79
C ARG A 132 -2.61 4.77 -12.09
N PHE A 133 -1.96 4.14 -11.12
CA PHE A 133 -1.35 2.83 -11.29
C PHE A 133 -2.39 1.70 -11.41
N SER A 134 -3.49 1.80 -10.67
CA SER A 134 -4.58 0.80 -10.66
C SER A 134 -5.38 0.80 -11.96
N GLY A 135 -5.43 1.95 -12.67
CA GLY A 135 -6.21 2.14 -13.88
C GLY A 135 -7.70 2.41 -13.59
N GLU A 136 -8.53 2.36 -14.63
CA GLU A 136 -9.94 2.78 -14.56
C GLU A 136 -10.90 1.73 -13.99
N ASN A 137 -10.44 0.49 -13.74
CA ASN A 137 -11.29 -0.59 -13.28
C ASN A 137 -11.43 -0.60 -11.75
N PHE A 138 -12.66 -0.46 -11.25
CA PHE A 138 -12.96 -0.48 -9.81
C PHE A 138 -12.61 -1.80 -9.11
N ARG A 139 -12.52 -2.92 -9.84
CA ARG A 139 -12.10 -4.22 -9.30
C ARG A 139 -10.63 -4.55 -9.62
N SER A 140 -9.84 -3.55 -10.01
CA SER A 140 -8.41 -3.74 -10.24
C SER A 140 -7.72 -4.21 -8.97
N ASN A 141 -6.73 -5.08 -9.12
CA ASN A 141 -5.79 -5.49 -8.08
C ASN A 141 -4.34 -5.25 -8.54
N ARG A 142 -4.17 -4.31 -9.47
CA ARG A 142 -2.91 -4.05 -10.16
C ARG A 142 -1.92 -3.38 -9.22
N PHE A 143 -2.36 -2.42 -8.40
CA PHE A 143 -1.51 -1.82 -7.38
C PHE A 143 -1.08 -2.84 -6.33
N LEU A 144 -2.02 -3.65 -5.81
CA LEU A 144 -1.68 -4.74 -4.89
C LEU A 144 -0.67 -5.72 -5.51
N SER A 145 -0.93 -6.18 -6.73
CA SER A 145 -0.05 -7.12 -7.43
C SER A 145 1.33 -6.52 -7.69
N GLY A 146 1.39 -5.23 -8.03
CA GLY A 146 2.62 -4.50 -8.23
C GLY A 146 3.42 -4.34 -6.95
N LEU A 147 2.78 -3.92 -5.86
CA LEU A 147 3.40 -3.77 -4.55
C LEU A 147 3.93 -5.12 -4.03
N THR A 148 3.12 -6.18 -4.11
CA THR A 148 3.54 -7.54 -3.72
C THR A 148 4.70 -8.03 -4.56
N GLY A 149 4.64 -7.87 -5.89
CA GLY A 149 5.71 -8.27 -6.79
C GLY A 149 7.01 -7.51 -6.55
N PHE A 150 6.92 -6.20 -6.33
CA PHE A 150 8.06 -5.35 -5.99
C PHE A 150 8.72 -5.78 -4.68
N LEU A 151 7.95 -5.89 -3.58
CA LEU A 151 8.50 -6.26 -2.28
C LEU A 151 9.13 -7.66 -2.30
N LYS A 152 8.46 -8.66 -2.88
CA LYS A 152 9.00 -10.02 -2.97
C LYS A 152 10.26 -10.12 -3.85
N SER A 153 10.42 -9.23 -4.84
CA SER A 153 11.57 -9.28 -5.74
C SER A 153 12.76 -8.43 -5.27
N ARG A 154 12.51 -7.26 -4.68
CA ARG A 154 13.55 -6.31 -4.27
C ARG A 154 13.92 -6.39 -2.80
N HIS A 155 12.96 -6.72 -1.93
CA HIS A 155 13.14 -6.77 -0.48
C HIS A 155 12.52 -8.05 0.12
N PRO A 156 12.96 -9.25 -0.33
CA PRO A 156 12.36 -10.52 0.08
C PRO A 156 12.43 -10.77 1.59
N ASP A 157 13.48 -10.29 2.25
CA ASP A 157 13.69 -10.33 3.69
C ASP A 157 12.66 -9.49 4.45
N VAL A 158 12.39 -8.27 3.97
CA VAL A 158 11.35 -7.40 4.54
C VAL A 158 9.97 -8.02 4.33
N ALA A 159 9.71 -8.57 3.14
CA ALA A 159 8.46 -9.25 2.84
C ALA A 159 8.24 -10.44 3.80
N GLU A 160 9.24 -11.29 4.00
CA GLU A 160 9.16 -12.44 4.90
C GLU A 160 8.89 -12.00 6.36
N GLN A 161 9.59 -10.98 6.85
CA GLN A 161 9.35 -10.44 8.19
C GLN A 161 7.92 -9.91 8.36
N LEU A 162 7.42 -9.16 7.37
CA LEU A 162 6.05 -8.63 7.38
C LEU A 162 4.99 -9.72 7.33
N MET A 163 5.26 -10.83 6.64
CA MET A 163 4.38 -12.00 6.59
C MET A 163 4.35 -12.76 7.93
N GLN A 164 5.45 -12.76 8.68
CA GLN A 164 5.54 -13.42 9.99
C GLN A 164 4.97 -12.57 11.14
N LEU A 165 4.90 -11.25 10.96
CA LEU A 165 4.29 -10.33 11.91
C LEU A 165 2.79 -10.61 12.02
N ARG A 166 2.35 -11.02 13.21
CA ARG A 166 0.92 -11.20 13.50
C ARG A 166 0.17 -9.91 13.20
N SER A 167 -1.08 -10.04 12.75
CA SER A 167 -1.98 -8.93 12.43
C SER A 167 -2.05 -7.87 13.56
N ASP A 168 -1.97 -8.29 14.83
CA ASP A 168 -2.03 -7.42 16.01
C ASP A 168 -0.71 -6.73 16.40
N SER A 169 0.41 -7.07 15.74
CA SER A 169 1.72 -6.48 16.03
C SER A 169 1.92 -5.17 15.27
N HIS A 170 2.27 -4.10 15.97
CA HIS A 170 2.58 -2.80 15.35
C HIS A 170 3.78 -2.88 14.41
N ILE A 171 3.72 -2.13 13.30
CA ILE A 171 4.85 -2.02 12.38
C ILE A 171 5.84 -0.98 12.93
N LEU A 172 7.00 -1.45 13.37
CA LEU A 172 8.12 -0.58 13.73
C LEU A 172 9.02 -0.41 12.51
N LEU A 173 9.01 0.79 11.91
CA LEU A 173 9.97 1.13 10.85
C LEU A 173 11.35 1.35 11.49
N PRO A 174 12.40 0.61 11.07
CA PRO A 174 13.76 0.90 11.53
C PRO A 174 14.19 2.28 11.01
N SER A 175 14.60 3.15 11.93
CA SER A 175 15.15 4.48 11.65
C SER A 175 16.42 4.33 10.81
N GLY A 176 16.39 4.81 9.56
CA GLY A 176 17.50 4.70 8.62
C GLY A 176 17.22 3.88 7.35
N THR A 177 15.95 3.57 7.07
CA THR A 177 15.54 3.04 5.76
C THR A 177 15.90 4.06 4.67
N LYS A 178 16.91 3.73 3.85
CA LYS A 178 17.24 4.54 2.68
C LYS A 178 16.13 4.37 1.66
N PHE A 179 15.37 5.43 1.41
CA PHE A 179 14.41 5.43 0.31
C PHE A 179 15.18 5.47 -1.00
N GLU A 180 15.23 4.35 -1.70
CA GLU A 180 15.82 4.28 -3.04
C GLU A 180 14.96 5.14 -3.99
N GLY A 181 15.53 6.27 -4.42
CA GLY A 181 14.92 7.23 -5.36
C GLY A 181 15.75 7.42 -6.62
#